data_AF-G9ZEC6-F1
#
_entry.id   AF-G9ZEC6-F1
#
_cell.length_a   1.000
_cell.length_b   1.000
_cell.length_c   1.000
_cell.angle_alpha   90.00
_cell.angle_beta   90.00
_cell.angle_gamma   90.00
#
_symmetry.space_group_name_H-M   'P 1'
#
loop_
_entity.id
_entity.type
_entity.pdbx_description
1 polymer ?
#
loop_
_entity_poly.entity_id
_entity_poly.type
_entity_poly.pdbx_seq_one_letter_code
_entity_poly.pdbx_strand_id
1 'polypeptide(L)'
;SERSVNRETGRSHYTHKKTRSACHSLKRHLPWLFTFEDFLALSIPNTTNLLERKFSEIKQLLRCHWGLKKESKFRFIKDYFAKAPF
;
A
#
# COMPACT_ATOMS: atom_id res chain seq x y z
N SER A 1 -22.11 -12.76 3.85
CA SER A 1 -21.81 -11.37 4.26
C SER A 1 -23.11 -10.65 4.49
N GLU A 2 -23.28 -10.03 5.65
CA GLU A 2 -24.47 -9.24 5.97
C GLU A 2 -24.60 -8.01 5.06
N ARG A 3 -25.84 -7.69 4.68
CA ARG A 3 -26.19 -6.55 3.85
C ARG A 3 -27.30 -5.75 4.53
N SER A 4 -27.14 -4.44 4.56
CA SER A 4 -28.16 -3.51 5.02
C SER A 4 -28.89 -2.91 3.81
N VAL A 5 -30.20 -2.74 3.91
CA VAL A 5 -31.03 -2.13 2.86
C VAL A 5 -31.41 -0.73 3.33
N ASN A 6 -31.18 0.28 2.50
CA ASN A 6 -31.68 1.62 2.74
C ASN A 6 -33.19 1.64 2.46
N ARG A 7 -34.00 1.99 3.47
CA ARG A 7 -35.48 1.91 3.40
C ARG A 7 -36.10 2.95 2.45
N GLU A 8 -35.45 4.09 2.27
CA GLU A 8 -35.96 5.20 1.43
C GLU A 8 -35.65 4.99 -0.05
N THR A 9 -34.46 4.44 -0.35
CA THR A 9 -33.98 4.26 -1.73
C THR A 9 -34.05 2.82 -2.23
N GLY A 10 -34.36 1.85 -1.35
CA GLY A 10 -34.38 0.42 -1.64
C GLY A 10 -33.00 -0.21 -1.92
N ARG A 11 -31.92 0.57 -1.90
CA ARG A 11 -30.57 0.10 -2.27
C ARG A 11 -29.94 -0.73 -1.16
N SER A 12 -29.42 -1.90 -1.50
CA SER A 12 -28.67 -2.75 -0.57
C SER A 12 -27.17 -2.49 -0.63
N HIS A 13 -26.51 -2.48 0.52
CA HIS A 13 -25.06 -2.35 0.63
C HIS A 13 -24.51 -3.33 1.65
N TYR A 14 -23.26 -3.75 1.49
CA TYR A 14 -22.59 -4.55 2.52
C TYR A 14 -22.50 -3.74 3.81
N THR A 15 -22.85 -4.37 4.93
CA THR A 15 -22.78 -3.75 6.26
C THR A 15 -21.32 -3.54 6.67
N HIS A 16 -20.48 -4.56 6.46
CA HIS A 16 -19.05 -4.53 6.79
C HIS A 16 -18.17 -4.39 5.54
N LYS A 17 -18.30 -3.29 4.78
CA LYS A 17 -17.52 -3.06 3.54
C LYS A 17 -16.01 -3.18 3.75
N LYS A 18 -15.47 -2.53 4.79
CA LYS A 18 -14.01 -2.51 5.08
C LYS A 18 -13.49 -3.90 5.43
N THR A 19 -14.10 -4.57 6.41
CA THR A 19 -13.73 -5.92 6.83
C THR A 19 -13.84 -6.91 5.68
N ARG A 20 -14.94 -6.86 4.91
CA ARG A 20 -15.11 -7.71 3.73
C ARG A 20 -13.99 -7.48 2.70
N SER A 21 -13.67 -6.21 2.42
CA SER A 21 -12.60 -5.85 1.49
C SER A 21 -11.24 -6.37 1.98
N ALA A 22 -10.93 -6.20 3.27
CA ALA A 22 -9.71 -6.70 3.88
C ALA A 22 -9.61 -8.23 3.79
N CYS A 23 -10.65 -8.98 4.20
CA CYS A 23 -10.67 -10.44 4.08
C CYS A 23 -10.55 -10.91 2.63
N HIS A 24 -11.21 -10.22 1.69
CA HIS A 24 -11.10 -10.52 0.27
C HIS A 24 -9.70 -10.24 -0.28
N SER A 25 -9.05 -9.17 0.17
CA SER A 25 -7.65 -8.87 -0.14
C SER A 25 -6.72 -9.97 0.34
N LEU A 26 -6.84 -10.38 1.60
CA LEU A 26 -6.04 -11.48 2.16
C LEU A 26 -6.19 -12.77 1.36
N LYS A 27 -7.43 -13.15 1.02
CA LYS A 27 -7.69 -14.35 0.21
C LYS A 27 -7.07 -14.27 -1.19
N ARG A 28 -7.17 -13.11 -1.85
CA ARG A 28 -6.60 -12.91 -3.20
C ARG A 28 -5.08 -12.92 -3.19
N HIS A 29 -4.46 -12.40 -2.14
CA HIS A 29 -3.02 -12.27 -2.04
C HIS A 29 -2.34 -13.39 -1.24
N LEU A 30 -3.12 -14.36 -0.76
CA LEU A 30 -2.61 -15.48 0.04
C LEU A 30 -1.43 -16.21 -0.61
N PRO A 31 -1.41 -16.47 -1.95
CA PRO A 31 -0.27 -17.12 -2.59
C PRO A 31 1.05 -16.36 -2.52
N TRP A 32 1.02 -15.04 -2.24
CA TRP A 32 2.22 -14.20 -2.18
C TRP A 32 2.54 -13.71 -0.77
N LEU A 33 1.65 -13.95 0.20
CA LEU A 33 1.76 -13.37 1.54
C LEU A 33 3.00 -13.87 2.30
N PHE A 34 3.41 -15.11 2.03
CA PHE A 34 4.54 -15.80 2.69
C PHE A 34 5.73 -16.02 1.76
N THR A 35 5.84 -15.24 0.67
CA THR A 35 6.95 -15.35 -0.30
C THR A 35 8.34 -15.25 0.36
N PHE A 36 8.45 -14.51 1.47
CA PHE A 36 9.70 -14.39 2.22
C PHE A 36 10.12 -15.70 2.92
N GLU A 37 9.17 -16.59 3.21
CA GLU A 37 9.43 -17.92 3.77
C GLU A 37 9.75 -18.93 2.66
N ASP A 38 9.01 -18.87 1.55
CA ASP A 38 9.18 -19.79 0.40
C ASP A 38 10.53 -19.61 -0.32
N PHE A 39 11.08 -18.39 -0.30
CA PHE A 39 12.29 -18.02 -1.05
C PHE A 39 13.38 -17.42 -0.15
N LEU A 40 13.84 -18.17 0.85
CA LEU A 40 14.92 -17.75 1.76
C LEU A 40 16.20 -17.29 1.04
N ALA A 41 16.50 -17.90 -0.12
CA ALA A 41 17.67 -17.53 -0.94
C ALA A 41 17.63 -16.07 -1.44
N LEU A 42 16.44 -15.47 -1.53
CA LEU A 42 16.27 -14.07 -1.93
C LEU A 42 16.48 -13.08 -0.76
N SER A 43 16.70 -13.58 0.47
CA SER A 43 16.91 -12.75 1.67
C SER A 43 15.83 -11.68 1.87
N ILE A 44 14.58 -11.98 1.51
CA ILE A 44 13.47 -11.04 1.66
C ILE A 44 13.17 -10.89 3.15
N PRO A 45 13.16 -9.66 3.70
CA PRO A 45 12.79 -9.47 5.11
C PRO A 45 11.34 -9.86 5.37
N ASN A 46 11.08 -10.48 6.53
CA ASN A 46 9.73 -10.77 7.01
C ASN A 46 8.98 -9.54 7.56
N THR A 47 9.62 -8.36 7.57
CA THR A 47 9.04 -7.09 7.99
C THR A 47 9.10 -6.06 6.88
N THR A 48 8.11 -5.17 6.84
CA THR A 48 8.05 -4.05 5.88
C THR A 48 8.76 -2.79 6.38
N ASN A 49 9.47 -2.86 7.52
CA ASN A 49 10.11 -1.72 8.19
C ASN A 49 11.02 -0.91 7.25
N LEU A 50 11.80 -1.61 6.40
CA LEU A 50 12.68 -0.97 5.43
C LEU A 50 11.89 -0.13 4.43
N LEU A 51 10.81 -0.68 3.87
CA LEU A 51 9.94 0.03 2.93
C LEU A 51 9.23 1.20 3.61
N GLU A 52 8.66 0.99 4.79
CA GLU A 52 7.94 2.03 5.53
C GLU A 52 8.85 3.21 5.89
N ARG A 53 10.07 2.94 6.35
CA ARG A 53 11.08 3.96 6.62
C ARG A 53 11.40 4.76 5.36
N LYS A 54 11.74 4.08 4.26
CA LYS A 54 12.07 4.74 2.98
C LYS A 54 10.92 5.59 2.46
N PHE A 55 9.68 5.08 2.48
CA PHE A 55 8.52 5.87 2.05
C PHE A 55 8.24 7.05 2.98
N SER A 56 8.52 6.93 4.27
CA SER A 56 8.38 8.04 5.23
C SER A 56 9.40 9.13 4.95
N GLU A 57 10.66 8.78 4.67
CA GLU A 57 11.71 9.71 4.25
C GLU A 57 11.31 10.47 2.96
N ILE A 58 10.82 9.76 1.93
CA ILE A 58 10.36 10.40 0.69
C ILE A 58 9.20 11.36 0.95
N LYS A 59 8.21 10.94 1.75
CA LYS A 59 7.06 11.78 2.10
C LYS A 59 7.49 13.04 2.84
N GLN A 60 8.47 12.95 3.72
CA GLN A 60 9.02 14.10 4.45
C GLN A 60 9.71 15.07 3.48
N LEU A 61 10.58 14.57 2.61
CA LEU A 61 11.28 15.41 1.63
C LEU A 61 10.31 16.10 0.67
N LEU A 62 9.30 15.39 0.17
CA LEU A 62 8.26 15.98 -0.69
C LEU A 62 7.37 16.99 0.05
N ARG A 63 7.16 16.81 1.36
CA ARG A 63 6.39 17.75 2.18
C ARG A 63 7.08 19.11 2.27
N CYS A 64 8.41 19.15 2.34
CA CYS A 64 9.17 20.40 2.30
C CYS A 64 9.00 21.17 0.97
N HIS A 65 8.48 20.53 -0.08
CA HIS A 65 8.29 21.10 -1.41
C HIS A 65 6.82 21.00 -1.87
N TRP A 66 5.90 21.55 -1.08
CA TRP A 66 4.44 21.48 -1.34
C TRP A 66 3.99 22.03 -2.71
N GLY A 67 4.76 22.90 -3.35
CA GLY A 67 4.44 23.50 -4.65
C GLY A 67 4.87 22.71 -5.89
N LEU A 68 5.43 21.50 -5.75
CA LEU A 68 5.89 20.75 -6.92
C LEU A 68 4.74 20.25 -7.79
N LYS A 69 4.84 20.52 -9.10
CA LYS A 69 4.02 19.89 -10.13
C LYS A 69 4.22 18.38 -10.10
N LYS A 70 3.23 17.63 -10.60
CA LYS A 70 3.23 16.16 -10.60
C LYS A 70 4.48 15.59 -11.27
N GLU A 71 4.90 16.18 -12.38
CA GLU A 71 6.07 15.79 -13.17
C GLU A 71 7.37 15.95 -12.37
N SER A 72 7.48 17.05 -11.62
CA SER A 72 8.63 17.32 -10.76
C SER A 72 8.68 16.36 -9.57
N LYS A 73 7.52 15.97 -9.01
CA LYS A 73 7.45 14.92 -7.96
C LYS A 73 7.93 13.57 -8.49
N PHE A 74 7.55 13.21 -9.72
CA PHE A 74 8.06 11.99 -10.35
C PHE A 74 9.57 12.03 -10.58
N ARG A 75 10.10 13.15 -11.08
CA ARG A 75 11.54 13.33 -11.26
C ARG A 75 12.28 13.22 -9.92
N PHE A 76 11.77 13.88 -8.88
CA PHE A 76 12.32 13.78 -7.53
C PHE A 76 12.36 12.33 -7.02
N ILE A 77 11.26 11.58 -7.15
CA ILE A 77 11.21 10.19 -6.71
C ILE A 77 12.20 9.33 -7.49
N LYS A 78 12.29 9.51 -8.82
CA LYS A 78 13.29 8.81 -9.65
C LYS A 78 14.71 9.12 -9.20
N ASP A 79 15.03 10.40 -9.00
CA ASP A 79 16.36 10.84 -8.57
C ASP A 79 16.69 10.33 -7.16
N TYR A 80 15.72 10.28 -6.25
CA TYR A 80 15.87 9.73 -4.90
C TYR A 80 16.30 8.25 -4.95
N PHE A 81 15.63 7.44 -5.78
CA PHE A 81 15.99 6.03 -5.94
C PHE A 81 17.26 5.82 -6.77
N ALA A 82 17.63 6.73 -7.67
CA ALA A 82 18.88 6.64 -8.43
C ALA A 82 20.12 6.95 -7.60
N LYS A 83 19.98 7.77 -6.53
CA LYS A 83 21.09 8.20 -5.67
C LYS A 83 21.30 7.31 -4.44
N ALA A 84 20.30 6.54 -4.03
CA ALA A 84 20.42 5.65 -2.89
C ALA A 84 21.13 4.35 -3.33
N PRO A 85 22.36 4.04 -2.83
CA PRO A 85 22.89 2.69 -2.97
C PRO A 85 21.98 1.72 -2.19
N PHE A 86 21.64 0.60 -2.83
CA PHE A 86 20.93 -0.50 -2.19
C PHE A 86 21.82 -1.20 -1.17
#